data_AF-A0A529TZ04-F1
#
_entry.id   AF-A0A529TZ04-F1
#
_cell.length_a   1.000
_cell.length_b   1.000
_cell.length_c   1.000
_cell.angle_alpha   90.00
_cell.angle_beta   90.00
_cell.angle_gamma   90.00
#
_symmetry.space_group_name_H-M   'P 1'
#
loop_
_entity.id
_entity.type
_entity.pdbx_description
1 polymer ?
#
loop_
_entity_poly.entity_id
_entity_poly.type
_entity_poly.pdbx_seq_one_letter_code
_entity_poly.pdbx_strand_id
1 'polypeptide(L)'
;MNAATETDRALVDRVAKGDRAAVRLLFMRHHARIYRFVARQTGSEMMADDIANEVFLELWKQAPGFEGRSEVSTWLLGIARFKALSSLRKKKEDWIDDDDAAQVPDSADTPEVVTMKEDKAAALRRFVDALPEEHRT
;
A
#
# COMPACT_ATOMS: atom_id res chain seq x y z
N MET A 1 34.62 5.83 6.08
CA MET A 1 33.52 4.95 5.61
C MET A 1 32.65 5.75 4.67
N ASN A 2 32.53 5.33 3.41
CA ASN A 2 31.80 6.08 2.39
C ASN A 2 30.30 5.85 2.58
N ALA A 3 29.52 6.88 2.92
CA ALA A 3 28.06 6.76 3.10
C ALA A 3 27.32 6.26 1.83
N ALA A 4 27.97 6.34 0.67
CA ALA A 4 27.48 5.83 -0.59
C ALA A 4 27.50 4.28 -0.71
N THR A 5 28.32 3.58 0.08
CA THR A 5 28.51 2.12 -0.03
C THR A 5 27.77 1.31 1.04
N GLU A 6 27.15 1.97 2.01
CA GLU A 6 26.40 1.29 3.08
C GLU A 6 25.12 0.66 2.52
N THR A 7 24.83 -0.59 2.88
CA THR A 7 23.64 -1.31 2.42
C THR A 7 22.37 -0.73 3.03
N ASP A 8 21.24 -0.84 2.33
CA ASP A 8 19.96 -0.37 2.87
C ASP A 8 19.57 -1.13 4.15
N ARG A 9 19.91 -2.41 4.26
CA ARG A 9 19.69 -3.20 5.48
C ARG A 9 20.42 -2.59 6.69
N ALA A 10 21.70 -2.27 6.53
CA ALA A 10 22.48 -1.64 7.60
C ALA A 10 21.90 -0.26 7.98
N LEU A 11 21.38 0.50 7.01
CA LEU A 11 20.68 1.75 7.30
C LEU A 11 19.40 1.50 8.10
N VAL A 12 18.59 0.49 7.78
CA VAL A 12 17.39 0.14 8.56
C VAL A 12 17.76 -0.26 10.00
N ASP A 13 18.83 -1.04 10.19
CA ASP A 13 19.31 -1.40 11.54
C ASP A 13 19.72 -0.18 12.39
N ARG A 14 20.24 0.87 11.74
CA ARG A 14 20.54 2.15 12.40
C ARG A 14 19.29 2.96 12.69
N VAL A 15 18.31 2.97 11.78
CA VAL A 15 17.00 3.58 12.02
C VAL A 15 16.33 2.94 13.23
N ALA A 16 16.38 1.61 13.37
CA ALA A 16 15.85 0.88 14.52
C ALA A 16 16.48 1.32 15.86
N LYS A 17 17.70 1.87 15.82
CA LYS A 17 18.43 2.42 16.99
C LYS A 17 18.22 3.93 17.17
N GLY A 18 17.35 4.55 16.39
CA GLY A 18 17.05 5.99 16.47
C GLY A 18 17.98 6.90 15.67
N ASP A 19 18.71 6.37 14.69
CA ASP A 19 19.61 7.19 13.86
C ASP A 19 18.83 7.95 12.76
N ARG A 20 18.61 9.25 12.99
CA ARG A 20 17.94 10.14 12.03
C ARG A 20 18.72 10.33 10.73
N ALA A 21 20.05 10.19 10.73
CA ALA A 21 20.85 10.31 9.52
C ALA A 21 20.61 9.12 8.58
N ALA A 22 20.37 7.93 9.14
CA ALA A 22 20.05 6.74 8.35
C ALA A 22 18.71 6.87 7.60
N VAL A 23 17.69 7.47 8.23
CA VAL A 23 16.42 7.80 7.54
C VAL A 23 16.66 8.71 6.36
N ARG A 24 17.47 9.78 6.54
CA ARG A 24 17.76 10.72 5.44
C ARG A 24 18.44 10.04 4.26
N LEU A 25 19.35 9.10 4.52
CA LEU A 25 20.01 8.33 3.46
C LEU A 25 19.01 7.42 2.71
N LEU A 26 18.14 6.71 3.44
CA LEU A 26 17.09 5.90 2.83
C LEU A 26 16.08 6.77 2.04
N PHE A 27 15.77 7.97 2.54
CA PHE A 27 14.94 8.95 1.85
C PHE A 27 15.55 9.34 0.51
N MET A 28 16.80 9.81 0.51
CA MET A 28 17.47 10.23 -0.74
C MET A 28 17.56 9.09 -1.76
N ARG A 29 17.72 7.84 -1.32
CA ARG A 29 17.82 6.66 -2.21
C ARG A 29 16.47 6.23 -2.79
N HIS A 30 15.40 6.25 -2.00
CA HIS A 30 14.14 5.58 -2.36
C HIS A 30 12.98 6.52 -2.66
N HIS A 31 13.05 7.79 -2.24
CA HIS A 31 11.93 8.73 -2.35
C HIS A 31 11.40 8.84 -3.78
N ALA A 32 12.26 9.10 -4.77
CA ALA A 32 11.83 9.26 -6.16
C ALA A 32 11.16 8.00 -6.73
N ARG A 33 11.57 6.79 -6.29
CA ARG A 33 10.95 5.53 -6.71
C ARG A 33 9.57 5.36 -6.08
N ILE A 34 9.46 5.62 -4.78
CA ILE A 34 8.21 5.54 -4.02
C ILE A 34 7.21 6.56 -4.56
N TYR A 35 7.62 7.81 -4.70
CA TYR A 35 6.81 8.89 -5.27
C TYR A 35 6.23 8.49 -6.64
N ARG A 36 7.07 8.06 -7.59
CA ARG A 36 6.61 7.64 -8.92
C ARG A 36 5.68 6.43 -8.88
N PHE A 37 5.91 5.49 -7.96
CA PHE A 37 5.04 4.34 -7.77
C PHE A 37 3.65 4.78 -7.27
N VAL A 38 3.60 5.65 -6.26
CA VAL A 38 2.34 6.16 -5.71
C VAL A 38 1.62 7.04 -6.72
N ALA A 39 2.31 7.95 -7.41
CA ALA A 39 1.72 8.83 -8.42
C ALA A 39 1.00 8.05 -9.53
N ARG A 40 1.59 6.93 -9.98
CA ARG A 40 0.93 6.02 -10.93
C ARG A 40 -0.29 5.33 -10.36
N GLN A 41 -0.27 5.03 -9.07
CA GLN A 41 -1.36 4.32 -8.40
C GLN A 41 -2.55 5.25 -8.08
N THR A 42 -2.28 6.49 -7.70
CA THR A 42 -3.29 7.48 -7.27
C THR A 42 -3.73 8.42 -8.38
N GLY A 43 -2.93 8.62 -9.42
CA GLY A 43 -3.14 9.66 -10.43
C GLY A 43 -3.05 11.09 -9.89
N SER A 44 -2.48 11.28 -8.69
CA SER A 44 -2.40 12.57 -8.00
C SER A 44 -1.00 12.80 -7.44
N GLU A 45 -0.35 13.86 -7.92
CA GLU A 45 0.99 14.27 -7.46
C GLU A 45 1.00 14.72 -5.99
N MET A 46 -0.05 15.42 -5.56
CA MET A 46 -0.22 15.86 -4.17
C MET A 46 -0.31 14.66 -3.22
N MET A 47 -1.19 13.69 -3.52
CA MET A 47 -1.27 12.46 -2.72
C MET A 47 0.03 11.66 -2.76
N ALA A 48 0.74 11.68 -3.89
CA ALA A 48 1.99 10.96 -4.02
C ALA A 48 3.08 11.51 -3.10
N ASP A 49 3.19 12.83 -2.97
CA ASP A 49 4.17 13.46 -2.08
C ASP A 49 3.83 13.17 -0.61
N ASP A 50 2.57 13.34 -0.21
CA ASP A 50 2.12 13.06 1.16
C ASP A 50 2.36 11.60 1.55
N ILE A 51 1.94 10.66 0.72
CA ILE A 51 2.13 9.23 0.98
C ILE A 51 3.62 8.87 0.99
N ALA A 52 4.43 9.43 0.08
CA ALA A 52 5.87 9.16 0.07
C ALA A 52 6.52 9.60 1.39
N ASN A 53 6.17 10.79 1.90
CA ASN A 53 6.62 11.25 3.20
C ASN A 53 6.16 10.35 4.35
N GLU A 54 4.89 9.93 4.33
CA GLU A 54 4.35 9.00 5.33
C GLU A 54 5.04 7.63 5.33
N VAL A 55 5.50 7.13 4.17
CA VAL A 55 6.27 5.87 4.10
C VAL A 55 7.55 5.98 4.92
N PHE A 56 8.25 7.12 4.90
CA PHE A 56 9.46 7.29 5.70
C PHE A 56 9.17 7.51 7.19
N LEU A 57 8.02 8.09 7.53
CA LEU A 57 7.54 8.10 8.92
C LEU A 57 7.24 6.68 9.42
N GLU A 58 6.65 5.85 8.56
CA GLU A 58 6.34 4.46 8.90
C GLU A 58 7.60 3.59 9.00
N LEU A 59 8.56 3.80 8.10
CA LEU A 59 9.91 3.23 8.19
C LEU A 59 10.52 3.48 9.58
N TRP A 60 10.47 4.72 10.08
CA TRP A 60 11.02 5.04 11.42
C TRP A 60 10.35 4.23 12.53
N LYS A 61 9.02 4.09 12.47
CA LYS A 61 8.24 3.36 13.48
C LYS A 61 8.43 1.85 13.41
N GLN A 62 8.50 1.30 12.20
CA GLN A 62 8.51 -0.15 11.96
C GLN A 62 9.91 -0.74 11.79
N ALA A 63 10.96 0.07 11.65
CA ALA A 63 12.34 -0.41 11.48
C ALA A 63 12.77 -1.47 12.53
N PRO A 64 12.42 -1.36 13.83
CA PRO A 64 12.77 -2.41 14.80
C PRO A 64 12.19 -3.79 14.49
N GLY A 65 11.08 -3.86 13.74
CA GLY A 65 10.43 -5.10 13.32
C GLY A 65 10.86 -5.62 11.95
N PHE A 66 11.81 -4.97 11.27
CA PHE A 66 12.27 -5.41 9.96
C PHE A 66 13.22 -6.62 10.07
N GLU A 67 12.73 -7.79 9.71
CA GLU A 67 13.50 -9.05 9.78
C GLU A 67 14.38 -9.30 8.53
N GLY A 68 14.19 -8.51 7.47
CA GLY A 68 14.91 -8.70 6.21
C GLY A 68 14.50 -9.94 5.42
N ARG A 69 13.23 -10.34 5.51
CA ARG A 69 12.59 -11.36 4.64
C ARG A 69 12.36 -10.88 3.21
N SER A 70 12.62 -9.61 2.93
CA SER A 70 12.59 -9.00 1.60
C SER A 70 13.64 -7.89 1.51
N GLU A 71 13.94 -7.45 0.28
CA GLU A 71 14.72 -6.23 0.06
C GLU A 71 14.02 -5.02 0.70
N VAL A 72 14.79 -4.09 1.25
CA VAL A 72 14.25 -2.85 1.87
C VAL A 72 13.36 -2.10 0.88
N SER A 73 13.75 -2.05 -0.39
CA SER A 73 12.95 -1.41 -1.44
C SER A 73 11.57 -2.07 -1.65
N THR A 74 11.49 -3.40 -1.52
CA THR A 74 10.22 -4.15 -1.62
C THR A 74 9.34 -3.86 -0.42
N TRP A 75 9.91 -3.88 0.77
CA TRP A 75 9.19 -3.55 2.00
C TRP A 75 8.62 -2.12 1.98
N LEU A 76 9.43 -1.13 1.58
CA LEU A 76 8.99 0.27 1.44
C LEU A 76 7.85 0.42 0.41
N LEU A 77 7.94 -0.27 -0.73
CA LEU A 77 6.86 -0.27 -1.72
C LEU A 77 5.58 -0.97 -1.21
N GLY A 78 5.71 -1.98 -0.35
CA GLY A 78 4.57 -2.60 0.34
C GLY A 78 3.83 -1.60 1.23
N ILE A 79 4.56 -0.83 2.04
CA ILE A 79 4.01 0.26 2.86
C ILE A 79 3.33 1.31 1.96
N ALA A 80 4.01 1.73 0.89
CA ALA A 80 3.49 2.72 -0.06
C ALA A 80 2.19 2.27 -0.71
N ARG A 81 2.10 0.99 -1.12
CA ARG A 81 0.91 0.39 -1.71
C ARG A 81 -0.25 0.38 -0.73
N PHE A 82 -0.02 -0.05 0.51
CA PHE A 82 -1.06 -0.06 1.54
C PHE A 82 -1.62 1.35 1.77
N LYS A 83 -0.74 2.35 1.91
CA LYS A 83 -1.14 3.75 2.09
C LYS A 83 -1.91 4.30 0.89
N ALA A 84 -1.43 4.08 -0.33
CA ALA A 84 -2.12 4.51 -1.54
C ALA A 84 -3.54 3.93 -1.65
N LEU A 85 -3.71 2.63 -1.39
CA LEU A 85 -5.03 1.99 -1.41
C LEU A 85 -5.93 2.53 -0.30
N SER A 86 -5.39 2.75 0.89
CA SER A 86 -6.13 3.31 2.03
C SER A 86 -6.63 4.73 1.72
N SER A 87 -5.77 5.58 1.16
CA SER A 87 -6.13 6.95 0.78
C SER A 87 -7.15 7.00 -0.36
N LEU A 88 -7.05 6.09 -1.34
CA LEU A 88 -8.04 5.99 -2.42
C LEU A 88 -9.40 5.51 -1.91
N ARG A 89 -9.42 4.56 -0.95
CA ARG A 89 -10.68 4.10 -0.33
C ARG A 89 -11.34 5.24 0.45
N LYS A 90 -10.58 5.95 1.28
CA LYS A 90 -11.08 7.10 2.03
C LYS A 90 -11.61 8.18 1.10
N LYS A 91 -10.88 8.51 0.03
CA LYS A 91 -11.37 9.46 -0.97
C LYS A 91 -12.70 8.98 -1.55
N LYS A 92 -12.85 7.71 -1.91
CA LYS A 92 -14.14 7.20 -2.40
C LYS A 92 -15.27 7.37 -1.36
N GLU A 93 -15.00 7.11 -0.08
CA GLU A 93 -15.95 7.32 1.02
C GLU A 93 -16.33 8.81 1.13
N ASP A 94 -15.36 9.72 1.10
CA ASP A 94 -15.61 11.18 1.15
C ASP A 94 -16.45 11.66 -0.06
N TRP A 95 -16.23 11.12 -1.26
CA TRP A 95 -17.04 11.44 -2.45
C TRP A 95 -18.46 10.90 -2.38
N ILE A 96 -18.65 9.73 -1.75
CA ILE A 96 -19.99 9.17 -1.49
C ILE A 96 -20.72 10.08 -0.50
N ASP A 97 -20.09 10.45 0.62
CA ASP A 97 -20.73 11.29 1.64
C ASP A 97 -21.15 12.68 1.13
N ASP A 98 -20.43 13.25 0.15
CA ASP A 98 -20.70 14.59 -0.40
C ASP A 98 -21.79 14.60 -1.50
N ASP A 99 -21.99 13.50 -2.23
CA ASP A 99 -22.96 13.38 -3.35
C ASP A 99 -24.26 12.64 -2.95
N ASP A 100 -24.19 11.71 -1.98
CA ASP A 100 -25.32 10.85 -1.57
C ASP A 100 -26.22 11.43 -0.46
N ALA A 101 -25.88 12.59 0.13
CA ALA A 101 -26.79 13.27 1.04
C ALA A 101 -28.07 13.79 0.35
N ALA A 102 -28.08 13.86 -0.98
CA ALA A 102 -29.20 14.40 -1.74
C ALA A 102 -30.13 13.34 -2.37
N GLN A 103 -29.67 12.14 -2.77
CA GLN A 103 -30.54 11.13 -3.42
C GLN A 103 -29.99 9.69 -3.36
N VAL A 104 -30.08 9.00 -2.21
CA VAL A 104 -29.93 7.52 -2.18
C VAL A 104 -31.30 6.85 -2.07
N PRO A 105 -31.81 6.22 -3.15
CA PRO A 105 -32.84 5.20 -3.04
C PRO A 105 -32.29 3.99 -2.27
N ASP A 106 -33.15 3.35 -1.48
CA ASP A 106 -32.86 2.16 -0.66
C ASP A 106 -31.83 1.20 -1.30
N SER A 107 -30.72 1.00 -0.60
CA SER A 107 -29.54 0.23 -1.05
C SER A 107 -29.70 -1.28 -0.89
N ALA A 108 -30.92 -1.76 -0.67
CA ALA A 108 -31.23 -3.18 -0.75
C ALA A 108 -30.91 -3.71 -2.15
N ASP A 109 -30.01 -4.69 -2.24
CA ASP A 109 -29.76 -5.42 -3.48
C ASP A 109 -31.10 -5.97 -4.00
N THR A 110 -31.42 -5.72 -5.26
CA THR A 110 -32.59 -6.38 -5.87
C THR A 110 -32.34 -7.89 -5.93
N PRO A 111 -33.39 -8.73 -5.91
CA PRO A 111 -33.25 -10.19 -5.96
C PRO A 111 -32.38 -10.69 -7.13
N GLU A 112 -32.40 -9.97 -8.25
CA GLU A 112 -31.57 -10.24 -9.43
C GLU A 112 -30.08 -10.00 -9.17
N VAL A 113 -29.73 -8.91 -8.48
CA VAL A 113 -28.35 -8.57 -8.12
C VAL A 113 -27.77 -9.55 -7.09
N VAL A 114 -28.58 -9.99 -6.13
CA VAL A 114 -28.18 -11.04 -5.18
C VAL A 114 -27.84 -12.34 -5.91
N THR A 115 -28.72 -12.77 -6.83
CA THR A 115 -28.53 -14.00 -7.62
C THR A 115 -27.26 -13.92 -8.48
N MET A 116 -27.02 -12.79 -9.16
CA MET A 116 -25.81 -12.58 -9.96
C MET A 116 -24.51 -12.63 -9.12
N LYS A 117 -24.55 -12.13 -7.88
CA LYS A 117 -23.39 -12.17 -6.97
C LYS A 117 -23.11 -13.61 -6.51
N GLU A 118 -24.15 -14.39 -6.22
CA GLU A 118 -24.02 -15.80 -5.85
C GLU A 118 -23.43 -16.65 -6.99
N ASP A 119 -23.90 -16.43 -8.22
CA ASP A 119 -23.40 -17.11 -9.42
C ASP A 119 -21.92 -16.78 -9.69
N LYS A 120 -21.54 -15.50 -9.59
CA LYS A 120 -20.14 -15.07 -9.73
C LYS A 120 -19.26 -15.68 -8.63
N ALA A 121 -19.73 -15.72 -7.39
CA ALA A 121 -18.99 -16.33 -6.29
C ALA A 121 -18.86 -17.86 -6.46
N ALA A 122 -19.87 -18.53 -7.02
CA ALA A 122 -19.80 -19.95 -7.35
C ALA A 122 -18.82 -20.23 -8.50
N ALA A 123 -18.81 -19.39 -9.54
CA ALA A 123 -17.85 -19.49 -10.64
C ALA A 123 -16.41 -19.28 -10.15
N LEU A 124 -16.18 -18.26 -9.32
CA LEU A 124 -14.85 -17.98 -8.75
C LEU A 124 -14.34 -19.13 -7.89
N ARG A 125 -15.19 -19.70 -7.02
CA ARG A 125 -14.84 -20.87 -6.20
C ARG A 125 -14.44 -22.07 -7.05
N ARG A 126 -15.17 -22.36 -8.13
CA ARG A 126 -14.79 -23.43 -9.07
C ARG A 126 -13.41 -23.22 -9.69
N PHE A 127 -13.06 -21.98 -10.05
CA PHE A 127 -11.73 -21.68 -10.58
C PHE A 127 -10.63 -21.82 -9.52
N VAL A 128 -10.92 -21.42 -8.28
CA VAL A 128 -10.00 -21.59 -7.15
C VAL A 128 -9.79 -23.07 -6.82
N ASP A 129 -10.85 -23.88 -6.84
CA ASP A 129 -10.79 -25.32 -6.56
C ASP A 129 -10.06 -26.09 -7.68
N ALA A 130 -10.12 -25.59 -8.92
CA ALA A 130 -9.43 -26.14 -10.08
C ALA A 130 -7.96 -25.73 -10.19
N LEU A 131 -7.45 -24.86 -9.30
CA LEU A 131 -6.02 -24.54 -9.26
C LEU A 131 -5.23 -25.74 -8.70
N PRO A 132 -4.15 -26.17 -9.39
CA PRO A 132 -3.19 -27.12 -8.86
C PRO A 132 -2.60 -26.64 -7.53
N GLU A 133 -2.22 -27.58 -6.65
CA GLU A 133 -1.67 -27.34 -5.30
C GLU A 133 -0.52 -26.31 -5.25
N GLU A 134 0.18 -26.13 -6.37
CA GLU A 134 1.30 -25.20 -6.57
C GLU A 134 0.93 -23.71 -6.38
N HIS A 135 -0.36 -23.37 -6.35
CA HIS A 135 -0.87 -21.99 -6.22
C HIS A 135 -1.83 -21.77 -5.04
N ARG A 136 -1.88 -22.69 -4.05
CA ARG A 136 -2.76 -22.59 -2.86
C ARG A 136 -2.11 -21.99 -1.59
N THR A 137 -0.91 -21.43 -1.69
CA THR A 137 -0.23 -20.70 -0.58
C THR A 137 -0.14 -19.22 -0.86
#